data_AF-A0A1B1T945-F1
#
_entry.id   AF-A0A1B1T945-F1
#
_cell.length_a   1.000
_cell.length_b   1.000
_cell.length_c   1.000
_cell.angle_alpha   90.00
_cell.angle_beta   90.00
_cell.angle_gamma   90.00
#
_symmetry.space_group_name_H-M   'P 1'
#
loop_
_entity.id
_entity.type
_entity.pdbx_description
1 polymer ?
#
loop_
_entity_poly.entity_id
_entity_poly.type
_entity_poly.pdbx_seq_one_letter_code
_entity_poly.pdbx_strand_id
1 'polypeptide(L)'
;MATGSSTADVAIILVDARNGIMTQTRRHSFIVSMLGVKKIILAINKLDLVNYSKQIYDEIVGEYTIFAKNALEIEEITPIPISSIVG
;
A
#
# COMPACT_ATOMS: atom_id res chain seq x y z
N MET A 1 12.11 -5.13 10.53
CA MET A 1 10.71 -4.80 10.91
C MET A 1 9.86 -6.05 10.75
N ALA A 2 10.03 -7.05 11.63
CA ALA A 2 9.35 -8.35 11.53
C ALA A 2 8.61 -8.73 12.83
N THR A 3 9.16 -8.37 13.99
CA THR A 3 8.59 -8.65 15.31
C THR A 3 7.29 -7.90 15.60
N GLY A 4 7.09 -6.71 15.03
CA GLY A 4 5.84 -5.95 15.19
C GLY A 4 4.71 -6.41 14.27
N SER A 5 5.04 -6.99 13.11
CA SER A 5 4.03 -7.46 12.15
C SER A 5 3.51 -8.86 12.48
N SER A 6 4.26 -9.69 13.21
CA SER A 6 3.85 -11.05 13.57
C SER A 6 2.64 -11.13 14.52
N THR A 7 2.23 -10.00 15.11
CA THR A 7 1.05 -9.92 16.00
C THR A 7 0.03 -8.90 15.50
N ALA A 8 0.18 -8.37 14.28
CA ALA A 8 -0.69 -7.32 13.76
C ALA A 8 -1.85 -7.90 12.96
N ASP A 9 -3.06 -7.40 13.18
CA ASP A 9 -4.23 -7.77 12.38
C ASP A 9 -4.29 -7.03 11.04
N VAL A 10 -3.68 -5.84 10.98
CA VAL A 10 -3.70 -4.92 9.84
C VAL A 10 -2.30 -4.33 9.64
N ALA A 11 -1.89 -4.19 8.39
CA ALA A 11 -0.68 -3.46 8.02
C ALA A 11 -1.00 -2.22 7.20
N ILE A 12 -0.29 -1.13 7.45
CA ILE A 12 -0.36 0.09 6.65
C ILE A 12 0.87 0.14 5.74
N ILE A 13 0.63 0.17 4.43
CA ILE A 13 1.67 0.32 3.42
C ILE A 13 1.57 1.72 2.83
N LEU A 14 2.60 2.52 3.05
CA LEU A 14 2.69 3.88 2.54
C LEU A 14 3.30 3.90 1.14
N VAL A 15 2.65 4.60 0.21
CA VAL A 15 3.09 4.77 -1.19
C VAL A 15 3.19 6.25 -1.53
N ASP A 16 4.27 6.66 -2.18
CA ASP A 16 4.43 8.03 -2.71
C ASP A 16 3.73 8.13 -4.07
N ALA A 17 2.70 8.97 -4.21
CA ALA A 17 1.93 9.12 -5.44
C ALA A 17 2.77 9.56 -6.65
N ARG A 18 3.93 10.18 -6.43
CA ARG A 18 4.82 10.58 -7.53
C ARG A 18 5.61 9.40 -8.11
N ASN A 19 5.89 8.41 -7.27
CA ASN A 19 6.76 7.28 -7.62
C ASN A 19 5.98 5.98 -7.84
N GLY A 20 4.73 5.92 -7.37
CA GLY A 20 3.88 4.73 -7.47
C GLY A 20 4.46 3.53 -6.73
N ILE A 21 4.17 2.33 -7.24
CA ILE A 21 4.58 1.08 -6.60
C ILE A 21 6.06 0.80 -6.87
N MET A 22 6.85 0.76 -5.80
CA MET A 22 8.28 0.46 -5.87
C MET A 22 8.59 -0.98 -5.46
N THR A 23 9.80 -1.46 -5.76
CA THR A 23 10.29 -2.76 -5.30
C THR A 23 10.20 -2.90 -3.77
N GLN A 24 10.45 -1.82 -3.02
CA GLN A 24 10.33 -1.82 -1.57
C GLN A 24 8.89 -2.03 -1.09
N THR A 25 7.90 -1.40 -1.75
CA THR A 25 6.47 -1.58 -1.49
C THR A 25 6.09 -3.06 -1.64
N ARG A 26 6.50 -3.67 -2.76
CA ARG A 26 6.25 -5.10 -3.03
C ARG A 26 6.93 -5.99 -1.98
N ARG A 27 8.21 -5.76 -1.68
CA ARG A 27 8.97 -6.55 -0.67
C ARG A 27 8.35 -6.47 0.72
N HIS A 28 7.92 -5.29 1.17
CA HIS A 28 7.29 -5.15 2.48
C HIS A 28 5.92 -5.84 2.52
N SER A 29 5.15 -5.72 1.45
CA SER A 29 3.84 -6.38 1.35
C SER A 29 3.98 -7.91 1.41
N PHE A 30 4.99 -8.47 0.77
CA PHE A 30 5.34 -9.89 0.89
C PHE A 30 5.67 -10.31 2.32
N ILE A 31 6.57 -9.59 2.99
CA ILE A 31 6.98 -9.91 4.36
C ILE A 31 5.77 -9.87 5.29
N VAL A 32 4.94 -8.85 5.17
CA VAL A 32 3.73 -8.67 5.98
C VAL A 32 2.72 -9.80 5.76
N SER A 33 2.45 -10.16 4.51
CA SER A 33 1.57 -11.29 4.18
C SER A 33 2.12 -12.62 4.70
N MET A 34 3.43 -12.86 4.56
CA MET A 34 4.09 -14.07 5.08
C MET A 34 4.05 -14.17 6.61
N LEU A 35 4.02 -13.03 7.31
CA LEU A 35 3.87 -12.97 8.76
C LEU A 35 2.42 -13.14 9.24
N GLY A 36 1.48 -13.43 8.33
CA GLY A 36 0.09 -13.76 8.63
C GLY A 36 -0.87 -12.57 8.63
N VAL A 37 -0.40 -11.37 8.26
CA VAL A 37 -1.27 -10.19 8.17
C VAL A 37 -2.07 -10.24 6.87
N LYS A 38 -3.39 -10.33 6.99
CA LYS A 38 -4.28 -10.52 5.83
C LYS A 38 -4.98 -9.24 5.36
N LYS A 39 -4.92 -8.17 6.14
CA LYS A 39 -5.58 -6.90 5.84
C LYS A 39 -4.54 -5.81 5.63
N ILE A 40 -4.64 -5.12 4.50
CA ILE A 40 -3.70 -4.05 4.15
C ILE A 40 -4.46 -2.75 3.92
N ILE A 41 -4.02 -1.68 4.59
CA ILE A 41 -4.37 -0.32 4.24
C ILE A 41 -3.27 0.23 3.32
N LEU A 42 -3.62 0.56 2.08
CA LEU A 42 -2.70 1.16 1.12
C LEU A 42 -2.82 2.68 1.17
N ALA A 43 -1.96 3.32 1.95
CA ALA A 43 -1.96 4.77 2.13
C ALA A 43 -1.19 5.45 0.97
N ILE A 44 -1.92 6.04 0.03
CA ILE A 44 -1.35 6.71 -1.15
C ILE A 44 -1.14 8.18 -0.78
N ASN A 45 0.11 8.53 -0.49
CA ASN A 45 0.53 9.81 0.08
C ASN A 45 1.09 10.78 -0.97
N LYS A 46 1.18 12.05 -0.59
CA LYS A 46 1.71 13.16 -1.42
C LYS A 46 0.86 13.44 -2.65
N LEU A 47 -0.45 13.24 -2.55
CA LEU A 47 -1.38 13.54 -3.64
C LEU A 47 -1.43 15.02 -4.01
N ASP A 48 -1.12 15.90 -3.06
CA ASP A 48 -0.93 17.34 -3.28
C ASP A 48 0.13 17.63 -4.35
N LEU A 49 1.22 16.85 -4.39
CA LEU A 49 2.30 17.04 -5.36
C LEU A 49 1.96 16.54 -6.77
N VAL A 50 0.84 15.83 -6.91
CA VAL A 50 0.31 15.37 -8.21
C VAL A 50 -1.08 15.97 -8.50
N ASN A 51 -1.38 17.12 -7.87
CA ASN A 51 -2.64 17.86 -8.04
C ASN A 51 -3.90 17.00 -7.80
N TYR A 52 -3.83 16.06 -6.84
CA TYR A 52 -4.92 15.14 -6.51
C TYR A 52 -5.46 14.37 -7.73
N SER A 53 -4.57 14.03 -8.67
CA SER A 53 -4.93 13.30 -9.89
C SER A 53 -5.55 11.95 -9.56
N LYS A 54 -6.84 11.81 -9.90
CA LYS A 54 -7.55 10.54 -9.79
C LYS A 54 -6.92 9.45 -10.66
N GLN A 55 -6.41 9.81 -11.83
CA GLN A 55 -5.76 8.86 -12.73
C GLN A 55 -4.55 8.20 -12.07
N ILE A 56 -3.65 9.00 -11.48
CA ILE A 56 -2.45 8.47 -10.81
C ILE A 56 -2.84 7.57 -9.63
N TYR A 57 -3.86 7.98 -8.86
CA TYR A 57 -4.39 7.16 -7.79
C TYR A 57 -4.92 5.81 -8.31
N ASP A 58 -5.77 5.82 -9.34
CA ASP A 58 -6.37 4.61 -9.92
C ASP A 58 -5.31 3.68 -10.53
N GLU A 59 -4.27 4.23 -11.16
CA GLU A 59 -3.12 3.48 -11.68
C GLU A 59 -2.36 2.76 -10.56
N ILE A 60 -2.05 3.46 -9.46
CA ILE A 60 -1.35 2.88 -8.31
C ILE A 60 -2.20 1.78 -7.64
N VAL A 61 -3.50 2.04 -7.44
CA VAL A 61 -4.42 1.06 -6.87
C VAL A 61 -4.53 -0.16 -7.75
N GLY A 62 -4.67 0.04 -9.07
CA GLY A 62 -4.74 -1.05 -10.04
C GLY A 62 -3.47 -1.90 -10.04
N GLU A 63 -2.30 -1.27 -10.13
CA GLU A 63 -1.01 -1.96 -10.12
C GLU A 63 -0.83 -2.77 -8.83
N TYR A 64 -1.11 -2.17 -7.67
CA TYR A 64 -0.98 -2.85 -6.39
C TYR A 64 -1.97 -4.02 -6.25
N THR A 65 -3.21 -3.84 -6.71
CA THR A 65 -4.23 -4.89 -6.65
C THR A 65 -3.85 -6.08 -7.51
N ILE A 66 -3.30 -5.85 -8.71
CA ILE A 66 -2.81 -6.94 -9.59
C ILE A 66 -1.65 -7.67 -8.92
N PHE A 67 -0.67 -6.92 -8.39
CA PHE A 67 0.46 -7.50 -7.67
C PHE A 67 -0.02 -8.36 -6.49
N ALA A 68 -0.90 -7.81 -5.65
CA ALA A 68 -1.41 -8.49 -4.48
C ALA A 68 -2.15 -9.78 -4.82
N LYS A 69 -3.05 -9.75 -5.81
CA LYS A 69 -3.80 -10.94 -6.25
C LYS A 69 -2.90 -12.08 -6.72
N ASN A 70 -1.78 -11.75 -7.34
CA ASN A 70 -0.88 -12.75 -7.93
C ASN A 70 0.16 -13.29 -6.94
N ALA A 71 0.47 -12.51 -5.90
CA ALA A 71 1.70 -12.73 -5.14
C ALA A 71 1.51 -12.77 -3.63
N LEU A 72 0.37 -12.31 -3.10
CA LEU A 72 0.14 -12.19 -1.67
C LEU A 72 -1.07 -13.02 -1.23
N GLU A 73 -1.00 -13.59 -0.04
CA GLU A 73 -2.13 -14.21 0.65
C GLU A 73 -2.81 -13.16 1.54
N ILE A 74 -3.58 -12.27 0.92
CA ILE A 74 -4.32 -11.21 1.64
C ILE A 74 -5.80 -11.24 1.28
N GLU A 75 -6.64 -10.91 2.27
CA GLU A 75 -8.11 -10.96 2.17
C GLU A 75 -8.69 -9.60 1.77
N GLU A 76 -8.09 -8.51 2.26
CA GLU A 76 -8.64 -7.17 2.11
C GLU A 76 -7.55 -6.13 1.85
N ILE A 77 -7.78 -5.28 0.85
CA ILE A 77 -6.96 -4.10 0.56
C ILE A 77 -7.87 -2.88 0.59
N THR A 78 -7.56 -1.92 1.46
CA THR A 78 -8.26 -0.64 1.54
C THR A 78 -7.32 0.48 1.10
N PRO A 79 -7.42 0.97 -0.14
CA PRO A 79 -6.65 2.12 -0.57
C PRO A 79 -7.24 3.41 0.01
N ILE A 80 -6.39 4.26 0.56
CA ILE A 80 -6.76 5.54 1.17
C ILE A 80 -5.89 6.65 0.58
N PRO A 81 -6.48 7.64 -0.13
CA PRO A 81 -5.76 8.82 -0.58
C PRO A 81 -5.45 9.73 0.62
N ILE A 82 -4.18 10.14 0.79
CA ILE A 82 -3.76 11.04 1.87
C ILE A 82 -2.78 12.11 1.37
N SER A 83 -2.68 13.22 2.10
CA SER A 83 -1.55 14.15 2.03
C SER A 83 -1.08 14.46 3.45
N SER A 84 0.02 13.85 3.88
CA SER A 84 0.49 14.02 5.27
C SER A 84 0.90 15.46 5.63
N ILE A 85 1.13 16.34 4.64
CA ILE A 85 1.49 17.75 4.86
C ILE A 85 0.25 18.63 4.97
N VAL A 86 -0.76 18.37 4.14
CA VAL A 86 -1.97 19.19 4.06
C VAL A 86 -3.03 18.76 5.08
N GLY A 87 -2.97 17.50 5.55
CA GLY A 87 -3.94 16.91 6.47
C GLY A 87 -5.07 16.24 5.72
#